data_AF-A0A6G1RIA4-F1
#
_entry.id   AF-A0A6G1RIA4-F1
#
_cell.length_a   1.000
_cell.length_b   1.000
_cell.length_c   1.000
_cell.angle_alpha   90.00
_cell.angle_beta   90.00
_cell.angle_gamma   90.00
#
_symmetry.space_group_name_H-M   'P 1'
#
loop_
_entity.id
_entity.type
_entity.pdbx_description
1 polymer ?
#
loop_
_entity_poly.entity_id
_entity_poly.type
_entity_poly.pdbx_seq_one_letter_code
_entity_poly.pdbx_strand_id
1 'polypeptide(L)'
;MCYQDCQLLEGRRFAFLNSDLIIFNVTVHDQGNYTCETMYTYNGKQYNISRDVSLTVEVSPPKRPPEISYPRNNSIEVELGSQVTVDCNTTGADGYEVFWTGNGVYIDVLYMSRIFASPYE
;
A
#
# COMPACT_ATOMS: atom_id res chain seq x y z
N MET A 1 -0.05 -20.72 22.41
CA MET A 1 0.15 -21.48 21.17
C MET A 1 -0.85 -20.98 20.13
N CYS A 2 -0.52 -20.97 18.84
CA CYS A 2 -1.44 -20.50 17.81
C CYS A 2 -1.59 -21.50 16.68
N TYR A 3 -2.73 -21.44 16.00
CA TYR A 3 -3.15 -22.36 14.95
C TYR A 3 -3.65 -21.58 13.74
N GLN A 4 -3.46 -22.14 12.55
CA GLN A 4 -4.08 -21.71 11.30
C GLN A 4 -4.72 -22.94 10.66
N ASP A 5 -5.98 -22.83 10.23
CA ASP A 5 -6.73 -23.96 9.65
C ASP A 5 -6.70 -25.23 10.53
N CYS A 6 -6.81 -25.04 11.85
CA CYS A 6 -6.71 -26.08 12.88
C CYS A 6 -5.36 -26.82 12.94
N GLN A 7 -4.30 -26.28 12.31
CA GLN A 7 -2.95 -26.81 12.38
C GLN A 7 -2.07 -25.95 13.27
N LEU A 8 -1.29 -26.59 14.15
CA LEU A 8 -0.38 -25.90 15.06
C LEU A 8 0.74 -25.22 14.26
N LEU A 9 1.00 -23.94 14.56
CA LEU A 9 2.09 -23.21 13.94
C LEU A 9 3.42 -23.62 14.56
N GLU A 10 4.17 -24.46 13.86
CA GLU A 10 5.48 -24.95 14.28
C GLU A 10 6.57 -24.65 13.23
N GLY A 11 7.81 -24.52 13.70
CA GLY A 11 8.99 -24.35 12.86
C GLY A 11 9.64 -22.97 12.99
N ARG A 12 10.80 -22.81 12.35
CA ARG A 12 11.68 -21.63 12.49
C ARG A 12 11.09 -20.32 11.98
N ARG A 13 9.99 -20.39 11.21
CA ARG A 13 9.31 -19.21 10.65
C ARG A 13 8.38 -18.54 11.66
N PHE A 14 7.95 -19.27 12.69
CA PHE A 14 7.02 -18.76 13.69
C PHE A 14 7.76 -18.55 15.00
N ALA A 15 7.69 -17.34 15.55
CA ALA A 15 8.21 -17.02 16.87
C ALA A 15 7.09 -16.50 17.76
N PHE A 16 7.06 -16.99 19.00
CA PHE A 16 6.11 -16.58 20.01
C PHE A 16 6.84 -15.71 21.04
N LEU A 17 6.51 -14.42 21.11
CA LEU A 17 7.09 -13.48 22.05
C LEU A 17 5.98 -12.89 22.92
N ASN A 18 5.94 -13.25 24.19
CA ASN A 18 4.86 -12.87 25.12
C ASN A 18 3.48 -13.26 24.56
N SER A 19 2.66 -12.27 24.22
CA SER A 19 1.32 -12.40 23.64
C SER A 19 1.29 -12.40 22.11
N ASP A 20 2.46 -12.26 21.48
CA ASP A 20 2.54 -11.94 20.05
C ASP A 20 3.04 -13.15 19.25
N LEU A 21 2.43 -13.36 18.08
CA LEU A 21 2.89 -14.28 17.05
C LEU A 21 3.63 -13.49 15.98
N ILE A 22 4.90 -13.82 15.77
CA ILE A 22 5.76 -13.25 14.72
C ILE A 22 5.90 -14.30 13.62
N ILE A 23 5.55 -13.94 12.38
CA ILE A 23 5.70 -14.76 11.18
C ILE A 23 6.81 -14.15 10.32
N PHE A 24 7.91 -14.86 10.13
CA PHE A 24 9.01 -14.42 9.26
C PHE A 24 8.74 -14.76 7.80
N ASN A 25 9.27 -13.96 6.86
CA ASN A 25 9.14 -14.20 5.41
C ASN A 25 7.68 -14.44 4.99
N VAL A 26 6.78 -13.53 5.38
CA VAL A 26 5.35 -13.57 5.10
C VAL A 26 5.08 -13.66 3.60
N THR A 27 4.14 -14.51 3.24
CA THR A 27 3.63 -14.72 1.88
C THR A 27 2.10 -14.52 1.87
N VAL A 28 1.51 -14.41 0.67
CA VAL A 28 0.05 -14.31 0.52
C VAL A 28 -0.67 -15.53 1.09
N HIS A 29 -0.02 -16.69 1.18
CA HIS A 29 -0.58 -17.91 1.76
C HIS A 29 -0.70 -17.88 3.28
N ASP A 30 -0.02 -16.93 3.95
CA ASP A 30 -0.17 -16.71 5.39
C ASP A 30 -1.42 -15.86 5.69
N GLN A 31 -2.14 -15.35 4.69
CA GLN A 31 -3.42 -14.69 4.91
C GLN A 31 -4.46 -15.69 5.44
N GLY A 32 -5.18 -15.33 6.50
CA GLY A 32 -6.21 -16.18 7.07
C GLY A 32 -6.60 -15.84 8.50
N ASN A 33 -7.39 -16.72 9.10
CA ASN A 33 -7.78 -16.63 10.51
C ASN A 33 -6.86 -17.49 11.37
N TYR A 34 -6.35 -16.88 12.44
CA TYR A 34 -5.47 -17.49 13.41
C TYR A 34 -6.17 -17.60 14.75
N THR A 35 -6.12 -18.78 15.36
CA THR A 35 -6.63 -19.00 16.72
C THR A 35 -5.45 -19.16 17.66
N CYS A 36 -5.33 -18.27 18.63
CA CYS A 36 -4.28 -18.31 19.65
C CYS A 36 -4.87 -18.68 21.01
N GLU A 37 -4.28 -19.71 21.62
CA GLU A 37 -4.67 -20.24 22.93
C GLU A 37 -3.59 -19.96 23.98
N THR A 38 -4.03 -19.58 25.17
CA THR A 38 -3.18 -19.42 26.35
C THR A 38 -3.90 -19.90 27.60
N MET A 39 -3.13 -20.11 28.66
CA MET A 39 -3.65 -20.54 29.94
C MET A 39 -3.61 -19.38 30.93
N TYR A 40 -4.76 -19.07 31.51
CA TYR A 40 -4.91 -18.03 32.51
C TYR A 40 -5.21 -18.65 33.87
N THR A 41 -4.49 -18.22 34.90
CA THR A 41 -4.71 -18.69 36.27
C THR A 41 -5.51 -17.66 37.05
N TYR A 42 -6.68 -18.07 37.54
CA TYR A 42 -7.53 -17.24 38.38
C TYR A 42 -7.96 -18.02 39.62
N ASN A 43 -7.74 -17.46 40.81
CA ASN A 43 -8.02 -18.10 42.10
C ASN A 43 -7.45 -19.53 42.22
N GLY A 44 -6.23 -19.74 41.71
CA GLY A 44 -5.56 -21.05 41.75
C GLY A 44 -6.09 -22.09 40.75
N LYS A 45 -7.11 -21.75 39.95
CA LYS A 45 -7.61 -22.61 38.87
C LYS A 45 -7.10 -22.13 37.52
N GLN A 46 -6.67 -23.06 36.67
CA GLN A 46 -6.25 -22.79 35.30
C GLN A 46 -7.46 -22.82 34.37
N TYR A 47 -7.51 -21.86 33.45
CA TYR A 47 -8.53 -21.70 32.43
C TYR A 47 -7.86 -21.55 31.07
N ASN A 48 -8.35 -22.26 30.07
CA ASN A 48 -7.93 -22.04 28.69
C ASN A 48 -8.70 -20.86 28.12
N ILE A 49 -7.99 -19.96 27.47
CA ILE A 49 -8.54 -18.80 26.77
C ILE A 49 -8.05 -18.88 25.33
N SER A 50 -8.97 -18.73 24.39
CA SER A 50 -8.66 -18.61 22.95
C SER A 50 -9.06 -17.23 22.43
N ARG A 51 -8.36 -16.76 21.41
CA ARG A 51 -8.64 -15.54 20.66
C ARG A 51 -8.42 -15.80 19.18
N ASP A 52 -9.38 -15.40 18.36
CA ASP A 52 -9.27 -15.43 16.91
C ASP A 52 -8.81 -14.08 16.37
N VAL A 53 -7.88 -14.10 15.42
CA VAL A 53 -7.29 -12.92 14.77
C VAL A 53 -7.27 -13.15 13.26
N SER A 54 -7.85 -12.23 12.49
CA SER A 54 -7.76 -12.25 11.03
C SER A 54 -6.51 -11.50 10.58
N LEU A 55 -5.63 -12.17 9.84
CA LEU A 55 -4.46 -11.60 9.21
C LEU A 55 -4.74 -11.35 7.72
N THR A 56 -4.54 -10.11 7.27
CA THR A 56 -4.56 -9.73 5.86
C THR A 56 -3.13 -9.46 5.41
N VAL A 57 -2.74 -10.01 4.26
CA VAL A 57 -1.40 -9.79 3.68
C VAL A 57 -1.55 -8.93 2.44
N GLU A 58 -1.11 -7.67 2.55
CA GLU A 58 -1.09 -6.76 1.41
C GLU A 58 0.24 -6.91 0.65
N VAL A 59 0.15 -7.33 -0.61
CA VAL A 59 1.29 -7.29 -1.52
C VAL A 59 1.34 -5.91 -2.13
N SER A 60 2.17 -5.02 -1.58
CA SER A 60 2.54 -3.81 -2.31
C SER A 60 3.28 -4.24 -3.57
N PRO A 61 2.90 -3.73 -4.77
CA PRO A 61 3.76 -3.84 -5.94
C PRO A 61 5.18 -3.43 -5.55
N PRO A 62 6.23 -4.02 -6.15
CA PRO A 62 7.58 -3.52 -5.92
C PRO A 62 7.55 -2.02 -6.13
N LYS A 63 7.99 -1.24 -5.12
CA LYS A 63 8.04 0.22 -5.17
C LYS A 63 8.97 0.62 -6.29
N ARG A 64 8.45 0.68 -7.51
CA ARG A 64 9.12 1.31 -8.62
C ARG A 64 9.00 2.81 -8.36
N PRO A 65 10.09 3.58 -8.40
CA PRO A 65 9.99 5.02 -8.26
C PRO A 65 9.06 5.54 -9.38
N PRO A 66 8.18 6.52 -9.09
CA PRO A 66 7.35 7.12 -10.10
C PRO A 66 8.22 7.75 -11.17
N GLU A 67 7.96 7.43 -12.43
CA GLU A 67 8.67 7.99 -13.58
C GLU A 67 7.66 8.61 -14.55
N ILE A 68 7.92 9.84 -14.98
CA ILE A 68 7.16 10.51 -16.02
C ILE A 68 7.63 9.97 -17.37
N SER A 69 6.80 9.12 -17.98
CA SER A 69 7.06 8.53 -19.30
C SER A 69 6.72 9.50 -20.44
N TYR A 70 5.81 10.44 -20.19
CA TYR A 70 5.43 11.54 -21.07
C TYR A 70 4.85 12.70 -20.23
N PRO A 71 5.11 13.99 -20.57
CA PRO A 71 5.96 14.45 -21.67
C PRO A 71 7.45 14.15 -21.40
N ARG A 72 8.20 13.92 -22.48
CA ARG A 72 9.66 13.73 -22.39
C ARG A 72 10.35 15.09 -22.35
N ASN A 73 11.67 15.09 -22.22
CA ASN A 73 12.49 16.31 -22.27
C ASN A 73 12.58 16.85 -23.71
N ASN A 74 11.44 17.19 -24.30
CA ASN A 74 11.28 17.71 -25.65
C ASN A 74 10.22 18.81 -25.69
N SER A 75 10.31 19.69 -26.68
CA SER A 75 9.28 20.70 -26.94
C SER A 75 8.07 20.08 -27.64
N ILE A 76 6.89 20.57 -27.31
CA ILE A 76 5.64 20.28 -28.01
C ILE A 76 5.35 21.47 -28.93
N GLU A 77 5.43 21.26 -30.23
CA GLU A 77 5.12 22.28 -31.24
C GLU A 77 3.60 22.39 -31.42
N VAL A 78 3.08 23.62 -31.42
CA VAL A 78 1.64 23.90 -31.52
C VAL A 78 1.39 25.09 -32.43
N GLU A 79 0.24 25.08 -33.11
CA GLU A 79 -0.17 26.22 -33.93
C GLU A 79 -0.75 27.33 -33.05
N LEU A 80 -0.47 28.59 -33.42
CA LEU A 80 -0.98 29.74 -32.68
C LEU A 80 -2.50 29.77 -32.66
N GLY A 81 -3.08 29.90 -31.47
CA GLY A 81 -4.54 29.96 -31.26
C GLY A 81 -5.23 28.60 -31.23
N SER A 82 -4.52 27.51 -31.50
CA SER A 82 -5.04 26.16 -31.31
C SER A 82 -5.17 25.80 -29.82
N GLN A 83 -6.12 24.94 -29.49
CA GLN A 83 -6.21 24.31 -28.18
C GLN A 83 -5.26 23.12 -28.13
N VAL A 84 -4.43 23.05 -27.08
CA VAL A 84 -3.52 21.94 -26.82
C VAL A 84 -3.91 21.22 -25.54
N THR A 85 -3.89 19.90 -25.59
CA THR A 85 -3.96 19.03 -24.42
C THR A 85 -2.63 18.31 -24.31
N VAL A 86 -2.04 18.32 -23.11
CA VAL A 86 -0.79 17.61 -22.82
C VAL A 86 -1.09 16.57 -21.76
N ASP A 87 -0.97 15.31 -22.13
CA ASP A 87 -1.14 14.19 -21.20
C ASP A 87 0.07 14.06 -20.29
N CYS A 88 -0.12 13.57 -19.07
CA CYS A 88 0.96 13.18 -18.17
C CYS A 88 0.86 11.67 -17.96
N ASN A 89 1.74 10.90 -18.59
CA ASN A 89 1.75 9.45 -18.43
C ASN A 89 2.88 9.08 -17.48
N THR A 90 2.55 8.35 -16.41
CA THR A 90 3.54 7.93 -15.42
C THR A 90 3.58 6.41 -15.29
N THR A 91 4.71 5.89 -14.82
CA THR A 91 4.84 4.49 -14.42
C THR A 91 5.24 4.43 -12.95
N GLY A 92 4.72 3.47 -12.19
CA GLY A 92 5.06 3.32 -10.77
C GLY A 92 4.53 4.42 -9.85
N ALA A 93 3.54 5.19 -10.29
CA ALA A 93 2.92 6.26 -9.50
C ALA A 93 1.79 5.79 -8.57
N ASP A 94 1.57 4.48 -8.44
CA ASP A 94 0.59 3.93 -7.50
C ASP A 94 0.91 4.41 -6.07
N GLY A 95 0.00 5.18 -5.48
CA GLY A 95 0.18 5.79 -4.15
C GLY A 95 0.99 7.09 -4.12
N TYR A 96 1.25 7.72 -5.27
CA TYR A 96 1.86 9.05 -5.38
C TYR A 96 0.87 10.09 -5.92
N GLU A 97 1.07 11.35 -5.55
CA GLU A 97 0.34 12.48 -6.13
C GLU A 97 1.01 12.94 -7.42
N VAL A 98 0.26 12.96 -8.52
CA VAL A 98 0.70 13.46 -9.83
C VAL A 98 -0.05 14.74 -10.15
N PHE A 99 0.69 15.83 -10.37
CA PHE A 99 0.12 17.16 -10.62
C PHE A 99 0.99 17.99 -11.56
N TRP A 100 0.39 19.00 -12.17
CA TRP A 100 1.08 19.93 -13.07
C TRP A 100 1.54 21.19 -12.34
N THR A 101 2.73 21.68 -12.70
CA THR A 101 3.22 23.01 -12.30
C THR A 101 3.65 23.81 -13.53
N GLY A 102 3.42 25.12 -13.48
CA GLY A 102 3.90 26.09 -14.47
C GLY A 102 4.81 27.10 -13.78
N ASN A 103 6.06 27.22 -14.23
CA ASN A 103 7.06 28.11 -13.62
C ASN A 103 7.22 27.94 -12.09
N GLY A 104 7.11 26.70 -11.61
CA GLY A 104 7.25 26.36 -10.19
C GLY A 104 6.01 26.63 -9.32
N VAL A 105 4.87 27.02 -9.93
CA VAL A 105 3.60 27.24 -9.24
C VAL A 105 2.58 26.20 -9.70
N TYR A 106 1.74 25.72 -8.79
CA TYR A 106 0.66 24.81 -9.13
C TYR A 106 -0.35 25.47 -10.08
N ILE A 107 -0.78 24.73 -11.10
CA ILE A 107 -1.68 25.25 -12.14
C ILE A 107 -3.10 25.52 -11.58
N ASP A 108 -3.51 24.80 -10.55
CA ASP A 108 -4.78 25.03 -9.84
C ASP A 108 -4.85 26.42 -9.19
N VAL A 109 -3.73 26.93 -8.66
CA VAL A 109 -3.62 28.27 -8.07
C VAL A 109 -3.66 29.35 -9.14
N LEU A 110 -3.17 29.06 -10.35
CA LEU A 110 -3.00 30.09 -11.37
C LEU A 110 -4.31 30.61 -11.94
N TYR A 111 -5.45 29.89 -11.86
CA TYR A 111 -6.79 30.30 -12.38
C TYR A 111 -6.73 31.34 -13.52
N MET A 112 -5.86 31.09 -14.49
CA MET A 112 -5.65 31.95 -15.64
C MET A 112 -6.43 31.28 -16.73
N SER A 113 -7.41 31.99 -17.26
CA SER A 113 -8.56 31.60 -18.10
C SER A 113 -8.30 30.72 -19.33
N ARG A 114 -7.10 30.16 -19.50
CA ARG A 114 -6.63 29.38 -20.65
C ARG A 114 -5.98 28.05 -20.30
N ILE A 115 -5.61 27.80 -19.03
CA ILE A 115 -4.94 26.56 -18.62
C ILE A 115 -5.82 25.82 -17.62
N PHE A 116 -6.10 24.56 -17.92
CA PHE A 116 -6.95 23.70 -17.11
C PHE A 116 -6.23 22.36 -16.90
N ALA A 117 -6.36 21.78 -15.72
CA ALA A 117 -5.82 20.46 -15.39
C ALA A 117 -6.95 19.56 -14.86
N SER A 118 -6.95 18.31 -15.29
CA SER A 118 -7.79 17.26 -14.73
C SER A 118 -6.99 16.44 -13.69
N PRO A 119 -7.68 15.78 -12.73
CA PRO A 119 -7.05 14.80 -11.86
C PRO A 119 -6.35 13.70 -12.65
N TYR A 120 -5.31 13.12 -12.07
CA TYR A 120 -4.67 11.91 -12.57
C TYR A 120 -5.58 10.70 -12.31
N GLU A 121 -5.76 9.85 -13.33
CA GLU A 121 -6.56 8.61 -13.27
C GLU A 121 -5.74 7.41 -12.81
#